data_AF-A0A3D5NUG0-F1
#
_entry.id   AF-A0A3D5NUG0-F1
#
_cell.length_a   1.000
_cell.length_b   1.000
_cell.length_c   1.000
_cell.angle_alpha   90.00
_cell.angle_beta   90.00
_cell.angle_gamma   90.00
#
_symmetry.space_group_name_H-M   'P 1'
#
loop_
_entity.id
_entity.type
_entity.pdbx_description
1 polymer ?
#
loop_
_entity_poly.entity_id
_entity_poly.type
_entity_poly.pdbx_seq_one_letter_code
_entity_poly.pdbx_strand_id
1 'polypeptide(L)'
;MAKVIGIDLGTTNSVVAVMEGGDPVIITSSEGGRTTPSVVSFQANGERLVGQVAKRQAITNPDRTIASAKRHMGTDKKYSVDGKEYTPQEISAMVLGKLKADAESYLGEKVTQAVITVPAYFNDSQ
;
A
#
# COMPACT_ATOMS: atom_id res chain seq x y z
N MET A 1 -20.23 14.75 -1.42
CA MET A 1 -18.82 15.14 -1.60
C MET A 1 -18.01 13.89 -1.28
N ALA A 2 -17.09 13.44 -2.13
CA ALA A 2 -16.35 12.20 -1.86
C ALA A 2 -15.59 12.32 -0.54
N LYS A 3 -15.68 11.31 0.34
CA LYS A 3 -14.94 11.33 1.60
C LYS A 3 -13.43 11.34 1.33
N VAL A 4 -12.70 12.14 2.11
CA VAL A 4 -11.23 12.10 2.16
C VAL A 4 -10.82 11.02 3.15
N ILE A 5 -9.94 10.11 2.74
CA ILE A 5 -9.39 9.07 3.63
C ILE A 5 -8.02 9.47 4.17
N GLY A 6 -7.71 9.04 5.38
CA GLY A 6 -6.36 9.11 5.96
C GLY A 6 -5.62 7.80 5.74
N ILE A 7 -4.41 7.86 5.20
CA ILE A 7 -3.57 6.69 4.95
C ILE A 7 -2.27 6.84 5.73
N ASP A 8 -2.03 5.89 6.64
CA ASP A 8 -0.68 5.65 7.15
C ASP A 8 0.03 4.68 6.20
N LEU A 9 0.94 5.19 5.36
CA LEU A 9 1.73 4.36 4.45
C LEU A 9 3.02 3.95 5.16
N GLY A 10 3.04 2.92 5.98
CA GLY A 10 4.26 2.56 6.72
C GLY A 10 5.24 1.70 5.91
N THR A 11 6.48 1.59 6.41
CA THR A 11 7.51 0.72 5.82
C THR A 11 7.13 -0.75 5.85
N THR A 12 6.51 -1.19 6.95
CA THR A 12 6.17 -2.61 7.18
C THR A 12 4.67 -2.86 7.04
N ASN A 13 3.86 -1.99 7.61
CA ASN A 13 2.40 -2.08 7.58
C ASN A 13 1.82 -0.72 7.20
N SER A 14 0.66 -0.74 6.58
CA SER A 14 -0.12 0.45 6.25
C SER A 14 -1.53 0.33 6.82
N VAL A 15 -2.19 1.47 7.02
CA VAL A 15 -3.53 1.59 7.59
C VAL A 15 -4.32 2.62 6.79
N VAL A 16 -5.63 2.41 6.67
CA VAL A 16 -6.54 3.41 6.12
C VAL A 16 -7.68 3.68 7.11
N ALA A 17 -8.02 4.96 7.26
CA ALA A 17 -9.04 5.46 8.15
C ALA A 17 -9.91 6.52 7.45
N VAL A 18 -11.11 6.75 7.98
CA VAL A 18 -12.04 7.76 7.49
C VAL A 18 -12.72 8.44 8.68
N MET A 19 -13.18 9.68 8.50
CA MET A 19 -13.99 10.37 9.50
C MET A 19 -15.46 9.98 9.37
N GLU A 20 -16.07 9.50 10.46
CA GLU A 20 -17.50 9.21 10.54
C GLU A 20 -18.08 9.81 11.82
N GLY A 21 -19.13 10.61 11.70
CA GLY A 21 -19.79 11.22 12.87
C GLY A 21 -18.90 12.16 13.70
N GLY A 22 -17.74 12.57 13.18
CA GLY A 22 -16.75 13.38 13.92
C GLY A 22 -15.61 12.56 14.51
N ASP A 23 -15.68 11.23 14.47
CA ASP A 23 -14.66 10.32 14.99
C ASP A 23 -13.87 9.63 13.87
N PRO A 24 -12.56 9.38 14.07
CA PRO A 24 -11.77 8.59 13.14
C PRO A 24 -12.08 7.10 13.28
N VAL A 25 -12.43 6.46 12.17
CA VAL A 25 -12.72 5.01 12.08
C VAL A 25 -11.67 4.34 11.22
N ILE A 26 -11.02 3.29 11.74
CA ILE A 26 -10.12 2.44 10.96
C ILE A 26 -10.96 1.50 10.09
N ILE A 27 -10.65 1.46 8.79
CA ILE A 27 -11.26 0.54 7.85
C ILE A 27 -10.49 -0.79 7.89
N THR A 28 -11.22 -1.88 8.09
CA THR A 28 -10.66 -3.23 8.03
C THR A 28 -10.36 -3.61 6.59
N SER A 29 -9.18 -4.15 6.33
CA SER A 29 -8.81 -4.70 5.03
C SER A 29 -9.74 -5.85 4.60
N SER A 30 -9.81 -6.15 3.30
CA SER A 30 -10.54 -7.32 2.80
C SER A 30 -10.12 -8.65 3.43
N GLU A 31 -8.92 -8.72 4.01
CA GLU A 31 -8.40 -9.89 4.74
C GLU A 31 -8.76 -9.92 6.24
N GLY A 32 -9.59 -8.97 6.71
CA GLY A 32 -10.06 -8.92 8.11
C GLY A 32 -9.10 -8.26 9.08
N GLY A 33 -7.93 -7.80 8.63
CA GLY A 33 -6.94 -7.10 9.45
C GLY A 33 -7.16 -5.59 9.48
N ARG A 34 -6.88 -4.96 10.63
CA ARG A 34 -6.83 -3.48 10.79
C ARG A 34 -5.56 -2.85 10.21
N THR A 35 -4.63 -3.67 9.73
CA THR A 35 -3.38 -3.25 9.08
C THR A 35 -3.14 -4.13 7.87
N THR A 36 -2.54 -3.54 6.83
CA THR A 36 -2.19 -4.21 5.58
C THR A 36 -0.67 -4.19 5.44
N PRO A 37 0.03 -5.34 5.32
CA PRO A 37 1.46 -5.36 5.08
C PRO A 37 1.85 -4.56 3.83
N SER A 38 2.91 -3.75 3.92
CA SER A 38 3.45 -2.98 2.80
C SER A 38 4.34 -3.87 1.92
N VAL A 39 3.71 -4.88 1.33
CA VAL A 39 4.34 -5.95 0.56
C VAL A 39 3.57 -6.17 -0.73
N VAL A 40 4.30 -6.34 -1.82
CA VAL A 40 3.77 -6.65 -3.16
C VAL A 40 4.46 -7.91 -3.66
N SER A 41 3.70 -8.87 -4.20
CA SER A 41 4.24 -10.08 -4.81
C SER A 41 3.72 -10.23 -6.23
N PHE A 42 4.62 -10.41 -7.19
CA PHE A 42 4.29 -10.62 -8.60
C PHE A 42 4.19 -12.11 -8.89
N GLN A 43 3.05 -12.52 -9.43
CA GLN A 43 2.76 -13.91 -9.79
C GLN A 43 3.14 -14.18 -11.24
N ALA A 44 3.43 -15.46 -11.56
CA ALA A 44 3.83 -15.87 -12.91
C ALA A 44 2.74 -15.62 -13.97
N ASN A 45 1.46 -15.60 -13.55
CA ASN A 45 0.31 -15.31 -14.41
C ASN A 45 0.11 -13.80 -14.67
N GLY A 46 0.99 -12.94 -14.15
CA GLY A 46 0.90 -11.48 -14.25
C GLY A 46 0.06 -10.81 -13.16
N GLU A 47 -0.56 -11.59 -12.27
CA GLU A 47 -1.30 -11.07 -11.13
C GLU A 47 -0.36 -10.42 -10.10
N ARG A 48 -0.85 -9.37 -9.44
CA ARG A 48 -0.14 -8.67 -8.36
C ARG A 48 -0.91 -8.88 -7.06
N LEU A 49 -0.28 -9.58 -6.14
CA LEU A 49 -0.78 -9.72 -4.77
C LEU A 49 -0.25 -8.56 -3.94
N VAL A 50 -1.07 -8.05 -3.03
CA VAL A 50 -0.69 -6.96 -2.11
C VAL A 50 -1.13 -7.35 -0.69
N GLY A 51 -0.41 -6.89 0.34
CA GLY A 51 -0.84 -7.08 1.71
C GLY A 51 -0.53 -8.47 2.27
N GLN A 52 -1.47 -9.04 3.01
CA GLN A 52 -1.26 -10.32 3.70
C GLN A 52 -0.99 -11.46 2.73
N VAL A 53 -1.70 -11.48 1.59
CA VAL A 53 -1.52 -12.53 0.59
C VAL A 53 -0.13 -12.46 -0.03
N ALA A 54 0.37 -11.25 -0.33
CA ALA A 54 1.75 -11.04 -0.80
C ALA A 54 2.80 -11.45 0.23
N LYS A 55 2.59 -11.08 1.50
CA LYS A 55 3.51 -11.43 2.60
C LYS A 55 3.68 -12.95 2.75
N ARG A 56 2.63 -13.74 2.52
CA ARG A 56 2.70 -15.21 2.54
C ARG A 56 3.60 -15.79 1.44
N GLN A 57 3.81 -15.06 0.35
CA GLN A 57 4.68 -15.47 -0.76
C GLN A 57 6.16 -15.17 -0.52
N ALA A 58 6.53 -14.47 0.54
CA ALA A 58 7.91 -14.01 0.74
C ALA A 58 8.93 -15.16 0.84
N ILE A 59 8.51 -16.36 1.27
CA ILE A 59 9.39 -17.53 1.38
C ILE A 59 9.40 -18.35 0.09
N THR A 60 8.25 -18.54 -0.54
CA THR A 60 8.08 -19.41 -1.72
C THR A 60 8.32 -18.69 -3.05
N ASN A 61 8.24 -17.36 -3.06
CA ASN A 61 8.45 -16.49 -4.22
C ASN A 61 9.29 -15.25 -3.83
N PRO A 62 10.49 -15.44 -3.27
CA PRO A 62 11.29 -14.35 -2.70
C PRO A 62 11.71 -13.32 -3.75
N ASP A 63 12.14 -13.76 -4.94
CA ASP A 63 12.69 -12.89 -5.98
C ASP A 63 11.63 -11.97 -6.61
N ARG A 64 10.35 -12.33 -6.47
CA ARG A 64 9.22 -11.54 -6.98
C ARG A 64 8.39 -10.92 -5.87
N THR A 65 8.88 -10.94 -4.63
CA THR A 65 8.17 -10.35 -3.49
C THR A 65 8.97 -9.20 -2.91
N ILE A 66 8.40 -7.99 -3.01
CA ILE A 66 9.04 -6.75 -2.61
C ILE A 66 8.39 -6.26 -1.32
N ALA A 67 9.21 -5.99 -0.32
CA ALA A 67 8.85 -5.37 0.95
C ALA A 67 9.72 -4.14 1.23
N SER A 68 9.34 -3.33 2.22
CA SER A 68 10.12 -2.17 2.67
C SER A 68 10.44 -1.14 1.58
N ALA A 69 9.62 -1.05 0.52
CA ALA A 69 9.82 -0.09 -0.57
C ALA A 69 9.92 1.36 -0.08
N LYS A 70 9.21 1.71 1.01
CA LYS A 70 9.27 3.04 1.63
C LYS A 70 10.68 3.47 2.04
N ARG A 71 11.60 2.54 2.34
CA ARG A 71 13.00 2.85 2.68
C ARG A 71 13.78 3.45 1.51
N HIS A 72 13.29 3.26 0.29
CA HIS A 72 13.94 3.69 -0.94
C HIS A 72 13.19 4.82 -1.64
N MET A 73 12.13 5.36 -1.03
CA MET A 73 11.43 6.54 -1.54
C MET A 73 12.40 7.72 -1.71
N GLY A 74 12.23 8.46 -2.80
CA GLY A 74 13.10 9.57 -3.20
C GLY A 74 14.51 9.18 -3.66
N THR A 75 14.72 7.91 -4.01
CA THR A 75 16.00 7.42 -4.55
C THR A 75 15.84 6.84 -5.96
N ASP A 76 16.95 6.63 -6.67
CA ASP A 76 16.97 6.00 -8.00
C ASP A 76 16.90 4.46 -7.96
N LYS A 77 16.65 3.88 -6.79
CA LYS A 77 16.52 2.42 -6.65
C LYS A 77 15.46 1.89 -7.61
N LYS A 78 15.77 0.77 -8.26
CA LYS A 78 14.80 -0.02 -9.03
C LYS A 78 14.73 -1.45 -8.50
N TYR A 79 13.56 -2.05 -8.68
CA TYR A 79 13.29 -3.45 -8.44
C TYR A 79 13.04 -4.13 -9.80
N SER A 80 13.88 -5.10 -10.14
CA SER A 80 13.72 -5.87 -11.37
C SER A 80 12.85 -7.10 -11.10
N VAL A 81 11.75 -7.24 -11.83
CA VAL A 81 10.88 -8.41 -11.79
C VAL A 81 10.56 -8.83 -13.22
N ASP A 82 11.00 -10.03 -13.60
CA ASP A 82 10.79 -10.61 -14.93
C ASP A 82 11.19 -9.65 -16.09
N GLY A 83 12.32 -8.96 -15.93
CA GLY A 83 12.86 -8.02 -16.93
C GLY A 83 12.14 -6.67 -16.99
N LYS A 84 11.22 -6.39 -16.04
CA LYS A 84 10.59 -5.07 -15.87
C LYS A 84 11.12 -4.40 -14.61
N GLU A 85 11.48 -3.13 -14.74
CA GLU A 85 11.93 -2.31 -13.62
C GLU A 85 10.75 -1.58 -12.98
N TYR A 86 10.69 -1.60 -11.66
CA TYR A 86 9.71 -0.87 -10.86
C TYR A 86 10.42 0.05 -9.87
N THR A 87 9.87 1.24 -9.70
CA THR A 87 10.32 2.23 -8.72
C THR A 87 9.69 2.00 -7.34
N PRO A 88 10.31 2.47 -6.25
CA PRO A 88 9.71 2.51 -4.92
C PRO A 88 8.32 3.16 -4.91
N GLN A 89 8.12 4.18 -5.73
CA GLN A 89 6.86 4.89 -5.93
C GLN A 89 5.80 3.98 -6.55
N GLU A 90 6.14 3.23 -7.60
CA GLU A 90 5.21 2.29 -8.23
C GLU A 90 4.84 1.14 -7.29
N ILE A 91 5.80 0.59 -6.53
CA ILE A 91 5.51 -0.43 -5.52
C ILE A 91 4.60 0.10 -4.42
N SER A 92 4.89 1.31 -3.92
CA SER A 92 4.05 1.97 -2.91
C SER A 92 2.65 2.29 -3.45
N ALA A 93 2.54 2.66 -4.73
CA ALA A 93 1.26 2.93 -5.38
C ALA A 93 0.37 1.67 -5.45
N MET A 94 0.95 0.47 -5.58
CA MET A 94 0.18 -0.78 -5.51
C MET A 94 -0.39 -1.01 -4.10
N VAL A 95 0.36 -0.66 -3.05
CA VAL A 95 -0.13 -0.69 -1.66
C VAL A 95 -1.25 0.33 -1.47
N LEU A 96 -1.08 1.56 -1.94
CA LEU A 96 -2.12 2.59 -1.90
C LEU A 96 -3.39 2.18 -2.66
N GLY A 97 -3.23 1.52 -3.81
CA GLY A 97 -4.35 0.99 -4.60
C GLY A 97 -5.18 -0.03 -3.83
N LYS A 98 -4.54 -0.94 -3.09
CA LYS A 98 -5.23 -1.89 -2.21
C LYS A 98 -6.00 -1.19 -1.08
N LEU A 99 -5.36 -0.24 -0.39
CA LEU A 99 -5.99 0.52 0.71
C LEU A 99 -7.19 1.34 0.22
N LYS A 100 -7.07 1.95 -0.97
CA LYS A 100 -8.17 2.63 -1.63
C LYS A 100 -9.31 1.65 -1.94
N ALA A 101 -9.03 0.49 -2.52
CA ALA A 101 -10.05 -0.49 -2.85
C ALA A 101 -10.80 -1.02 -1.60
N ASP A 102 -10.07 -1.23 -0.49
CA ASP A 102 -10.66 -1.59 0.80
C ASP A 102 -11.58 -0.47 1.30
N ALA A 103 -11.14 0.79 1.21
CA ALA A 103 -11.95 1.94 1.61
C ALA A 103 -13.20 2.14 0.73
N GLU A 104 -13.08 2.01 -0.60
CA GLU A 104 -14.21 2.09 -1.52
C GLU A 104 -15.23 0.97 -1.26
N SER A 105 -14.77 -0.24 -0.97
CA SER A 105 -15.63 -1.37 -0.63
C SER A 105 -16.38 -1.13 0.69
N TYR A 106 -15.72 -0.55 1.69
CA TYR A 106 -16.31 -0.22 2.98
C TYR A 106 -17.35 0.92 2.87
N LEU A 107 -17.02 1.97 2.11
CA LEU A 107 -17.86 3.17 1.98
C LEU A 107 -19.00 2.99 0.97
N GLY A 108 -18.89 2.05 0.04
CA GLY A 108 -19.86 1.85 -1.04
C GLY A 108 -19.83 2.94 -2.13
N GLU A 109 -18.78 3.78 -2.14
CA GLU A 109 -18.59 4.86 -3.11
C GLU A 109 -17.12 5.01 -3.51
N LYS A 110 -16.85 5.76 -4.59
CA LYS A 110 -15.49 6.01 -5.06
C LYS A 110 -14.74 6.98 -4.14
N VAL A 111 -13.47 6.70 -3.91
CA VAL A 111 -12.54 7.55 -3.16
C VAL A 111 -11.52 8.16 -4.11
N THR A 112 -11.49 9.49 -4.17
CA THR A 112 -10.62 10.24 -5.08
C THR A 112 -9.62 11.14 -4.37
N GLN A 113 -9.70 11.26 -3.05
CA GLN A 113 -8.85 12.15 -2.26
C GLN A 113 -8.35 11.44 -1.00
N ALA A 114 -7.10 11.69 -0.64
CA ALA A 114 -6.47 11.12 0.54
C ALA A 114 -5.46 12.08 1.16
N VAL A 115 -5.25 11.94 2.47
CA VAL A 115 -4.10 12.48 3.21
C VAL A 115 -3.17 11.31 3.52
N ILE A 116 -1.89 11.40 3.15
CA ILE A 116 -0.91 10.30 3.30
C ILE A 116 0.20 10.73 4.27
N THR A 117 0.55 9.86 5.21
CA THR A 117 1.62 10.13 6.17
C THR A 117 3.03 9.92 5.57
N VAL A 118 3.97 10.77 6.00
CA VAL A 118 5.40 10.58 5.78
C VAL A 118 6.15 10.79 7.10
N PRO A 119 7.32 10.16 7.29
CA PRO A 119 8.18 10.49 8.43
C PRO A 119 8.56 11.97 8.44
N ALA A 120 8.62 12.58 9.62
CA ALA A 120 8.94 14.01 9.76
C ALA A 120 10.33 14.40 9.25
N TYR A 121 11.24 13.43 9.09
CA TYR A 121 12.60 13.63 8.58
C TYR A 121 12.74 13.35 7.07
N PHE A 122 11.64 13.05 6.36
CA PHE A 122 11.69 12.97 4.90
C PHE A 122 12.10 14.32 4.30
N ASN A 123 12.92 14.28 3.26
CA ASN A 123 13.29 15.46 2.48
C ASN A 123 12.33 15.66 1.29
N ASP A 124 12.52 16.74 0.53
CA ASP A 124 11.63 17.12 -0.59
C ASP A 124 11.49 16.05 -1.69
N SER A 125 12.50 15.19 -1.87
CA SER A 125 12.46 14.12 -2.88
C SER A 125 11.67 12.89 -2.41
N GLN A 126 11.44 12.73 -1.10
CA GLN A 126 10.85 11.53 -0.50
C GLN A 126 9.36 11.68 -0.19
#